data_AF-S3Y4K6-F1
#
_entry.id   AF-S3Y4K6-F1
#
_cell.length_a   1.000
_cell.length_b   1.000
_cell.length_c   1.000
_cell.angle_alpha   90.00
_cell.angle_beta   90.00
_cell.angle_gamma   90.00
#
_symmetry.space_group_name_H-M   'P 1'
#
loop_
_entity.id
_entity.type
_entity.pdbx_description
1 polymer ?
#
loop_
_entity_poly.entity_id
_entity_poly.type
_entity_poly.pdbx_seq_one_letter_code
_entity_poly.pdbx_strand_id
1 'polypeptide(L)'
;MESDKVNHVFKPKSKFENVVALYNFDKELRTLIFSAIQSVEIALRTKVIQIVSSNCGAFWFADESLFSNTTIFSKCLSNIEEELKRSKEDFLIEHFAKYDTPPSPPA
;
A
#
# COMPACT_ATOMS: atom_id res chain seq x y z
N MET A 1 -9.11 27.13 -19.66
CA MET A 1 -8.48 25.94 -20.27
C MET A 1 -7.63 26.43 -21.42
N GLU A 2 -6.35 26.14 -21.43
CA GLU A 2 -5.43 26.65 -22.44
C GLU A 2 -5.78 26.13 -23.84
N SER A 3 -5.73 27.03 -24.83
CA SER A 3 -5.73 26.69 -26.25
C SER A 3 -4.31 26.45 -26.76
N ASP A 4 -3.33 27.14 -26.18
CA ASP A 4 -1.90 26.92 -26.45
C ASP A 4 -1.17 26.71 -25.12
N LYS A 5 -0.63 25.52 -24.92
CA LYS A 5 0.08 25.11 -23.71
C LYS A 5 1.54 25.57 -23.66
N VAL A 6 2.11 25.99 -24.79
CA VAL A 6 3.50 26.48 -24.89
C VAL A 6 3.54 27.97 -24.56
N ASN A 7 2.60 28.74 -25.09
CA ASN A 7 2.52 30.18 -24.87
C ASN A 7 1.53 30.57 -23.75
N HIS A 8 0.99 29.60 -23.00
CA HIS A 8 0.00 29.81 -21.93
C HIS A 8 -1.22 30.64 -22.35
N VAL A 9 -1.70 30.46 -23.59
CA VAL A 9 -2.86 31.19 -24.10
C VAL A 9 -4.14 30.49 -23.64
N PHE A 10 -4.95 31.18 -22.86
CA PHE A 10 -6.25 30.68 -22.41
C PHE A 10 -7.33 30.83 -23.49
N LYS A 11 -8.22 29.84 -23.59
CA LYS A 11 -9.41 29.94 -24.44
C LYS A 11 -10.25 31.17 -24.06
N PRO A 12 -10.91 31.85 -25.02
CA PRO A 12 -11.81 32.96 -24.74
C PRO A 12 -12.85 32.60 -23.68
N LYS A 13 -13.16 33.54 -22.78
CA LYS A 13 -14.07 33.35 -21.62
C LYS A 13 -13.59 32.33 -20.57
N SER A 14 -12.32 31.92 -20.58
CA SER A 14 -11.74 31.17 -19.45
C SER A 14 -11.73 32.05 -18.19
N LYS A 15 -12.36 31.58 -17.11
CA LYS A 15 -12.34 32.23 -15.80
C LYS A 15 -11.61 31.36 -14.78
N PHE A 16 -11.11 31.98 -13.72
CA PHE A 16 -10.45 31.27 -12.62
C PHE A 16 -11.39 30.25 -11.97
N GLU A 17 -12.68 30.57 -11.83
CA GLU A 17 -13.67 29.66 -11.25
C GLU A 17 -13.75 28.31 -12.00
N ASN A 18 -13.54 28.32 -13.33
CA ASN A 18 -13.53 27.10 -14.12
C ASN A 18 -12.34 26.19 -13.78
N VAL A 19 -11.19 26.78 -13.46
CA VAL A 19 -9.97 26.03 -13.07
C VAL A 19 -10.18 25.41 -11.68
N VAL A 20 -10.74 26.19 -10.75
CA VAL A 20 -11.07 25.71 -9.41
C VAL A 20 -12.09 24.56 -9.47
N ALA A 21 -13.14 24.70 -10.28
CA ALA A 21 -14.14 23.66 -10.46
C ALA A 21 -13.52 22.36 -11.02
N LEU A 22 -12.65 22.45 -12.02
CA LEU A 22 -11.97 21.28 -12.60
C LEU A 22 -11.03 20.61 -11.59
N TYR A 23 -10.29 21.40 -10.82
CA TYR A 23 -9.41 20.88 -9.76
C TYR A 23 -10.21 20.15 -8.67
N ASN A 24 -11.33 20.73 -8.22
CA ASN A 24 -12.18 20.10 -7.22
C ASN A 24 -12.80 18.79 -7.74
N PHE A 25 -13.24 18.78 -9.00
CA PHE A 25 -13.72 17.56 -9.64
C PHE A 25 -12.63 16.47 -9.69
N ASP A 26 -11.41 16.79 -10.11
CA ASP A 26 -10.31 15.81 -10.12
C ASP A 26 -10.01 15.28 -8.71
N LYS A 27 -10.04 16.15 -7.70
CA LYS A 27 -9.84 15.76 -6.29
C LYS A 27 -10.92 14.79 -5.82
N GLU A 28 -12.18 15.05 -6.13
CA GLU A 28 -13.31 14.17 -5.78
C GLU A 28 -13.22 12.83 -6.51
N LEU A 29 -12.94 12.85 -7.82
CA LEU A 29 -12.76 11.66 -8.63
C LEU A 29 -11.62 10.78 -8.10
N ARG A 30 -10.48 11.41 -7.79
CA ARG A 30 -9.32 10.73 -7.21
C ARG A 30 -9.66 10.07 -5.88
N THR A 31 -10.42 10.76 -5.03
CA THR A 31 -10.87 10.22 -3.74
C THR A 31 -11.74 8.98 -3.95
N LEU A 32 -12.69 9.02 -4.89
CA LEU A 32 -13.56 7.90 -5.21
C LEU A 32 -12.76 6.69 -5.73
N ILE A 33 -11.81 6.93 -6.65
CA ILE A 33 -10.97 5.87 -7.21
C ILE A 33 -10.10 5.23 -6.13
N PHE A 34 -9.43 6.01 -5.29
CA PHE A 34 -8.59 5.45 -4.23
C PHE A 34 -9.41 4.67 -3.20
N SER A 35 -10.62 5.12 -2.86
CA SER A 35 -11.52 4.37 -1.98
C SER A 35 -11.90 3.01 -2.58
N ALA A 36 -12.15 2.94 -3.88
CA ALA A 36 -12.45 1.68 -4.56
C ALA A 36 -11.23 0.75 -4.60
N ILE A 37 -10.06 1.28 -4.95
CA ILE A 37 -8.79 0.53 -4.98
C ILE A 37 -8.46 -0.02 -3.60
N GLN A 38 -8.60 0.79 -2.55
CA GLN A 38 -8.35 0.37 -1.17
C GLN A 38 -9.22 -0.84 -0.78
N SER A 39 -10.49 -0.84 -1.17
CA SER A 39 -11.39 -1.98 -0.89
C SER A 39 -10.93 -3.26 -1.59
N VAL A 40 -10.49 -3.15 -2.85
CA VAL A 40 -9.94 -4.28 -3.61
C VAL A 40 -8.62 -4.78 -3.01
N GLU A 41 -7.73 -3.86 -2.62
CA GLU A 41 -6.45 -4.15 -1.97
C GLU A 41 -6.65 -4.93 -0.67
N ILE A 42 -7.53 -4.45 0.22
CA ILE A 42 -7.83 -5.10 1.50
C ILE A 42 -8.37 -6.51 1.27
N ALA A 43 -9.33 -6.66 0.34
CA ALA A 43 -9.92 -7.95 0.02
C ALA A 43 -8.87 -8.93 -0.54
N LEU A 44 -8.04 -8.47 -1.48
CA LEU A 44 -6.99 -9.27 -2.09
C LEU A 44 -5.94 -9.69 -1.05
N ARG A 45 -5.41 -8.74 -0.26
CA ARG A 45 -4.43 -9.01 0.79
C ARG A 45 -4.97 -10.05 1.77
N THR A 46 -6.19 -9.86 2.24
CA THR A 46 -6.85 -10.80 3.16
C THR A 46 -6.95 -12.20 2.56
N LYS A 47 -7.36 -12.32 1.29
CA LYS A 47 -7.50 -13.63 0.64
C LYS A 47 -6.16 -14.32 0.42
N VAL A 48 -5.12 -13.58 0.02
CA VAL A 48 -3.77 -14.13 -0.13
C VAL A 48 -3.26 -14.65 1.22
N ILE A 49 -3.30 -13.82 2.26
CA ILE A 49 -2.81 -14.23 3.61
C ILE A 49 -3.61 -15.42 4.12
N GLN A 50 -4.94 -15.42 3.97
CA GLN A 50 -5.79 -16.53 4.42
C GLN A 50 -5.40 -17.84 3.73
N ILE A 51 -5.26 -17.85 2.40
CA ILE A 51 -4.97 -19.06 1.63
C ILE A 51 -3.56 -19.57 1.94
N VAL A 52 -2.56 -18.68 1.91
CA VAL A 52 -1.17 -19.07 2.12
C VAL A 52 -0.94 -19.53 3.55
N SER A 53 -1.42 -18.78 4.55
CA SER A 53 -1.21 -19.13 5.96
C SER A 53 -1.93 -20.42 6.35
N SER A 54 -3.08 -20.73 5.74
CA SER A 54 -3.77 -22.00 5.97
C SER A 54 -2.99 -23.21 5.44
N ASN A 55 -2.26 -23.04 4.34
CA ASN A 55 -1.51 -24.13 3.69
C ASN A 55 -0.07 -24.25 4.17
N CYS A 56 0.56 -23.13 4.54
CA CYS A 56 2.00 -23.01 4.78
C CYS A 56 2.33 -22.56 6.22
N GLY A 57 1.31 -22.31 7.05
CA GLY A 57 1.48 -21.82 8.41
C GLY A 57 1.62 -20.30 8.50
N ALA A 58 1.51 -19.78 9.73
CA ALA A 58 1.45 -18.34 10.00
C ALA A 58 2.76 -17.57 9.74
N PHE A 59 3.89 -18.27 9.58
CA PHE A 59 5.22 -17.69 9.38
C PHE A 59 5.80 -18.05 8.00
N TRP A 60 4.92 -18.34 7.03
CA TRP A 60 5.29 -18.75 5.68
C TRP A 60 6.29 -17.79 4.99
N PHE A 61 6.24 -16.50 5.31
CA PHE A 61 7.14 -15.49 4.72
C PHE A 61 8.60 -15.65 5.16
N ALA A 62 8.87 -16.39 6.25
CA ALA A 62 10.21 -16.66 6.77
C ALA A 62 10.76 -18.02 6.30
N ASP A 63 9.99 -18.80 5.53
CA ASP A 63 10.41 -20.09 5.01
C ASP A 63 10.92 -19.94 3.56
N GLU A 64 12.25 -20.03 3.38
CA GLU A 64 12.89 -19.92 2.07
C GLU A 64 12.40 -20.98 1.07
N SER A 65 12.00 -22.17 1.54
CA SER A 65 11.58 -23.28 0.68
C SER A 65 10.27 -23.00 -0.07
N LEU A 66 9.48 -22.03 0.42
CA LEU A 66 8.24 -21.58 -0.22
C LEU A 66 8.47 -20.54 -1.33
N PHE A 67 9.70 -20.07 -1.49
CA PHE A 67 10.06 -19.10 -2.52
C PHE A 67 10.77 -19.78 -3.69
N SER A 68 10.37 -19.43 -4.91
CA SER A 68 11.04 -19.91 -6.13
C SER A 68 12.37 -19.21 -6.42
N ASN A 69 12.68 -18.13 -5.70
CA ASN A 69 13.87 -17.31 -5.93
C ASN A 69 14.41 -16.75 -4.61
N THR A 70 15.60 -17.20 -4.21
CA THR A 70 16.30 -16.78 -2.99
C THR A 70 16.55 -15.26 -2.93
N THR A 71 16.83 -14.59 -4.04
CA THR A 71 17.01 -13.12 -4.06
C THR A 71 15.72 -12.40 -3.69
N ILE A 72 14.57 -12.90 -4.16
CA ILE A 72 13.27 -12.34 -3.81
C ILE A 72 12.96 -12.60 -2.34
N PHE A 73 13.25 -13.81 -1.84
CA PHE A 73 13.12 -14.15 -0.43
C PHE A 73 13.91 -13.18 0.46
N SER A 74 15.22 -13.05 0.22
CA SER A 74 16.08 -12.18 1.03
C SER A 74 15.63 -10.72 1.01
N LYS A 75 15.17 -10.23 -0.15
CA LYS A 75 14.63 -8.87 -0.27
C LYS A 75 13.30 -8.71 0.50
N CYS A 76 12.41 -9.69 0.39
CA CYS A 76 11.14 -9.69 1.10
C CYS A 76 11.36 -9.66 2.61
N LEU A 77 12.20 -10.56 3.11
CA LEU A 77 12.53 -10.66 4.53
C LEU A 77 13.18 -9.37 5.05
N SER A 78 14.18 -8.83 4.33
CA SER A 78 14.83 -7.57 4.69
C SER A 78 13.83 -6.41 4.74
N ASN A 79 12.92 -6.31 3.78
CA ASN A 79 11.89 -5.28 3.77
C ASN A 79 10.95 -5.41 4.98
N ILE A 80 10.52 -6.64 5.32
CA ILE A 80 9.67 -6.88 6.49
C ILE A 80 10.40 -6.47 7.77
N GLU A 81 11.66 -6.84 7.92
CA GLU A 81 12.46 -6.45 9.09
C GLU A 81 12.65 -4.94 9.21
N GLU A 82 12.89 -4.23 8.11
CA GLU A 82 12.98 -2.77 8.10
C GLU A 82 11.65 -2.11 8.48
N GLU A 83 10.53 -2.62 7.95
CA GLU A 83 9.20 -2.12 8.29
C GLU A 83 8.82 -2.38 9.75
N LEU A 84 9.15 -3.56 10.29
CA LEU A 84 8.95 -3.88 11.70
C LEU A 84 9.77 -2.96 12.61
N LYS A 85 11.01 -2.62 12.23
CA LYS A 85 11.85 -1.66 12.97
C LYS A 85 11.34 -0.22 12.88
N ARG A 86 10.74 0.15 11.75
CA ARG A 86 10.24 1.51 11.49
C ARG A 86 8.87 1.74 12.12
N SER A 87 8.02 0.72 12.14
CA SER A 87 6.65 0.84 12.64
C SER A 87 6.63 1.06 14.15
N LYS A 88 5.68 1.90 14.59
CA LYS A 88 5.43 2.22 15.99
C LYS A 88 3.99 1.91 16.37
N GLU A 89 3.39 0.97 15.67
CA GLU A 89 2.02 0.55 15.94
C GLU A 89 1.92 -0.15 17.29
N ASP A 90 0.88 0.19 18.06
CA ASP A 90 0.72 -0.29 19.44
C ASP A 90 0.73 -1.82 19.52
N PHE A 91 0.13 -2.51 18.54
CA PHE A 91 0.10 -3.97 18.52
C PHE A 91 1.49 -4.60 18.38
N LEU A 92 2.43 -3.96 17.66
CA LEU A 92 3.79 -4.45 17.52
C LEU A 92 4.56 -4.28 18.83
N ILE A 93 4.41 -3.11 19.47
CA ILE A 93 5.03 -2.84 20.77
C ILE A 93 4.54 -3.85 21.81
N GLU A 94 3.24 -4.09 21.88
CA GLU A 94 2.64 -5.09 22.77
C GLU A 94 3.11 -6.51 22.46
N HIS A 95 3.21 -6.86 21.17
CA HIS A 95 3.68 -8.18 20.74
C HIS A 95 5.12 -8.42 21.21
N PHE A 96 6.04 -7.51 20.93
CA PHE A 96 7.44 -7.64 21.34
C PHE A 96 7.65 -7.52 22.86
N ALA A 97 6.74 -6.86 23.59
CA ALA A 97 6.77 -6.86 25.05
C ALA A 97 6.33 -8.19 25.66
N LYS A 98 5.50 -8.97 24.95
CA LYS A 98 4.87 -10.19 25.45
C LYS A 98 5.50 -11.48 24.95
N TYR A 99 6.12 -11.46 23.78
CA TYR A 99 6.66 -12.65 23.12
C TYR A 99 8.13 -12.46 22.75
N ASP A 100 8.99 -13.37 23.24
CA ASP A 100 10.42 -13.42 22.88
C ASP A 100 10.69 -14.29 21.65
N THR A 101 9.75 -15.18 21.29
CA THR A 101 9.85 -16.10 20.16
C THR A 101 8.48 -16.37 19.52
N PRO A 102 8.38 -16.41 18.18
CA PRO A 102 9.42 -16.14 17.17
C PRO A 102 9.75 -14.62 17.05
N PRO A 103 10.86 -14.25 16.38
CA PRO A 103 11.36 -12.87 16.32
C PRO A 103 10.48 -11.89 15.52
N SER A 104 9.41 -12.36 14.91
CA SER A 104 8.46 -11.56 14.13
C SER A 104 7.04 -11.99 14.45
N PRO A 105 6.05 -11.07 14.38
CA PRO A 105 4.65 -11.43 14.46
C PRO A 105 4.22 -12.30 13.27
N PRO A 106 3.14 -13.08 13.40
CA PRO A 106 2.57 -13.85 12.29
C PRO A 106 2.04 -12.94 11.16
N ALA A 107 1.91 -13.52 9.96
CA ALA A 107 1.49 -12.86 8.72
C ALA A 107 0.04 -12.34 8.72
#